data_AF-A0A9Q0BKK4-F1
#
_entry.id   AF-A0A9Q0BKK4-F1
#
_cell.length_a   1.000
_cell.length_b   1.000
_cell.length_c   1.000
_cell.angle_alpha   90.00
_cell.angle_beta   90.00
_cell.angle_gamma   90.00
#
_symmetry.space_group_name_H-M   'P 1'
#
loop_
_entity.id
_entity.type
_entity.pdbx_description
1 polymer ?
#
loop_
_entity_poly.entity_id
_entity_poly.type
_entity_poly.pdbx_seq_one_letter_code
_entity_poly.pdbx_strand_id
1 'polypeptide(L)'
;MRSRLFWILAIIYSSLHHIGSGSTSTTSGDPFDTFPKNFWQEFSSPFTDTPEDEELEVTETTTHEPFPFFADPFTTLNISTQLSSSVYLHCRVNDLQGKTVSWMRRRGEDLTLITFGQHTYSGDSRYSLEFEEPNDWKLLIQFANERDEGPYECQVSSHPPLVLLVYLTIIVPHVEILDERGSATPEKYYKAGSTIELQCVISKIPHPSSYITWRHGPRLLNYDTSRGGIRTCSKSAVYRQCQSPGYWNYTCMLGNEITETVVVHVLNGEEPAAMQHANGCRQKANSSTMVVLFLMSVSGIGRLLDLGSGMGWGWGWGWGWGWVWGMGR
;
A
#
# COMPACT_ATOMS: atom_id res chain seq x y z
N MET A 1 17.98 -49.86 6.99
CA MET A 1 19.15 -50.26 6.19
C MET A 1 18.75 -50.58 4.74
N ARG A 2 18.36 -49.58 3.94
CA ARG A 2 18.12 -49.78 2.48
C ARG A 2 18.38 -48.55 1.59
N SER A 3 18.77 -47.40 2.15
CA SER A 3 19.03 -46.16 1.38
C SER A 3 20.52 -45.85 1.17
N ARG A 4 21.44 -46.57 1.82
CA ARG A 4 22.89 -46.33 1.70
C ARG A 4 23.59 -47.18 0.64
N LEU A 5 22.95 -48.21 0.10
CA LEU A 5 23.51 -49.02 -1.00
C LEU A 5 23.43 -48.33 -2.36
N PHE A 6 22.44 -47.45 -2.59
CA PHE A 6 22.27 -46.77 -3.88
C PHE A 6 23.36 -45.73 -4.16
N TRP A 7 23.86 -45.05 -3.14
CA TRP A 7 24.94 -44.08 -3.28
C TRP A 7 26.31 -44.72 -3.50
N ILE A 8 26.55 -45.90 -2.93
CA ILE A 8 27.81 -46.63 -3.09
C ILE A 8 27.92 -47.22 -4.51
N LEU A 9 26.82 -47.69 -5.10
CA LEU A 9 26.81 -48.20 -6.47
C LEU A 9 26.99 -47.08 -7.52
N ALA A 10 26.48 -45.88 -7.27
CA ALA A 10 26.64 -44.74 -8.18
C ALA A 10 28.08 -44.21 -8.24
N ILE A 11 28.83 -44.28 -7.13
CA ILE A 11 30.25 -43.86 -7.05
C ILE A 11 31.17 -44.89 -7.71
N ILE A 12 30.81 -46.19 -7.68
CA ILE A 12 31.55 -47.25 -8.39
C ILE A 12 31.31 -47.17 -9.91
N TYR A 13 30.12 -46.76 -10.35
CA TYR A 13 29.81 -46.61 -11.78
C TYR A 13 30.49 -45.39 -12.43
N SER A 14 30.74 -44.31 -11.68
CA SER A 14 31.44 -43.11 -12.18
C SER A 14 32.97 -43.20 -12.10
N SER A 15 33.52 -44.21 -11.44
CA SER A 15 34.97 -44.43 -11.31
C SER A 15 35.53 -45.57 -12.19
N LEU A 16 34.69 -46.21 -13.03
CA LEU A 16 35.11 -47.22 -14.01
C LEU A 16 35.16 -46.73 -15.47
N HIS A 17 34.88 -45.45 -15.75
CA HIS A 17 35.03 -44.83 -17.07
C HIS A 17 36.02 -43.66 -17.05
N HIS A 18 37.22 -43.90 -16.54
CA HIS A 18 38.41 -43.11 -16.87
C HIS A 18 39.64 -43.93 -16.48
N ILE A 19 40.27 -44.59 -17.46
CA ILE A 19 41.72 -44.91 -17.53
C ILE A 19 41.98 -45.66 -18.84
N GLY A 20 42.88 -45.09 -19.65
CA GLY A 20 43.62 -45.75 -20.74
C GLY A 20 42.85 -45.90 -22.07
N SER A 21 43.44 -45.68 -23.24
CA SER A 21 44.83 -45.44 -23.61
C SER A 21 44.87 -45.05 -25.09
N GLY A 22 45.96 -44.43 -25.52
CA GLY A 22 46.62 -44.86 -26.76
C GLY A 22 46.06 -44.33 -28.08
N SER A 23 46.77 -43.34 -28.60
CA SER A 23 46.92 -43.09 -30.03
C SER A 23 47.16 -44.38 -30.82
N THR A 24 46.23 -44.73 -31.71
CA THR A 24 46.52 -45.49 -32.93
C THR A 24 45.61 -45.01 -34.04
N SER A 25 46.24 -44.70 -35.17
CA SER A 25 45.68 -44.20 -36.42
C SER A 25 45.03 -45.32 -37.22
N THR A 26 43.76 -45.14 -37.59
CA THR A 26 43.10 -45.87 -38.68
C THR A 26 42.18 -44.92 -39.44
N THR A 27 42.70 -44.43 -40.56
CA THR A 27 42.05 -44.15 -41.85
C THR A 27 40.52 -44.11 -41.91
N SER A 28 39.98 -42.91 -42.14
CA SER A 28 38.75 -42.67 -42.91
C SER A 28 39.00 -41.49 -43.83
N GLY A 29 39.04 -41.76 -45.15
CA GLY A 29 39.41 -40.79 -46.18
C GLY A 29 38.36 -39.69 -46.39
N ASP A 30 38.85 -38.50 -46.69
CA ASP A 30 38.09 -37.32 -47.11
C ASP A 30 37.80 -37.41 -48.63
N PRO A 31 36.59 -37.14 -49.14
CA PRO A 31 36.23 -37.46 -50.53
C PRO A 31 36.84 -36.52 -51.60
N PHE A 32 37.68 -35.57 -51.24
CA PHE A 32 38.16 -34.52 -52.18
C PHE A 32 39.63 -34.65 -52.62
N ASP A 33 40.32 -35.74 -52.28
CA ASP A 33 41.75 -35.93 -52.63
C ASP A 33 42.02 -36.38 -54.09
N THR A 34 41.10 -36.09 -55.02
CA THR A 34 41.22 -36.52 -56.44
C THR A 34 41.36 -35.36 -57.42
N PHE A 35 42.16 -34.34 -57.10
CA PHE A 35 42.55 -33.33 -58.10
C PHE A 35 44.08 -33.20 -58.23
N PRO A 36 44.63 -33.24 -59.47
CA PRO A 36 46.07 -33.14 -59.69
C PRO A 36 46.61 -31.75 -59.29
N LYS A 37 47.75 -31.74 -58.60
CA LYS A 37 48.38 -30.55 -57.98
C LYS A 37 48.96 -29.49 -58.93
N ASN A 38 48.63 -29.51 -60.22
CA ASN A 38 49.22 -28.58 -61.20
C ASN A 38 48.17 -27.72 -61.96
N PHE A 39 46.94 -27.63 -61.48
CA PHE A 39 45.88 -26.92 -62.22
C PHE A 39 46.05 -25.38 -62.29
N TRP A 40 46.82 -24.76 -61.38
CA TRP A 40 46.95 -23.30 -61.29
C TRP A 40 48.20 -22.72 -61.96
N GLN A 41 48.89 -23.46 -62.82
CA GLN A 41 50.12 -22.98 -63.48
C GLN A 41 50.12 -22.96 -65.01
N GLU A 42 49.00 -23.24 -65.67
CA GLU A 42 48.85 -22.98 -67.10
C GLU A 42 47.54 -22.25 -67.36
N PHE A 43 47.62 -20.95 -67.60
CA PHE A 43 46.91 -20.17 -68.63
C PHE A 43 47.17 -18.69 -68.38
N SER A 44 48.44 -18.31 -68.48
CA SER A 44 48.81 -16.94 -68.81
C SER A 44 48.59 -16.73 -70.30
N SER A 45 47.54 -16.01 -70.70
CA SER A 45 47.56 -15.21 -71.93
C SER A 45 46.50 -14.09 -71.90
N PRO A 46 46.74 -13.00 -72.65
CA PRO A 46 46.15 -11.69 -72.42
C PRO A 46 44.96 -11.37 -73.35
N PHE A 47 44.20 -10.35 -72.96
CA PHE A 47 43.32 -9.50 -73.80
C PHE A 47 42.06 -10.16 -74.38
N THR A 48 40.87 -9.65 -74.02
CA THR A 48 39.99 -8.83 -74.89
C THR A 48 38.64 -8.58 -74.19
N ASP A 49 38.19 -7.32 -74.25
CA ASP A 49 36.87 -6.72 -73.99
C ASP A 49 35.68 -7.60 -73.56
N THR A 50 35.03 -7.17 -72.47
CA THR A 50 33.61 -7.37 -72.21
C THR A 50 32.91 -6.02 -72.11
N PRO A 51 31.82 -5.77 -72.87
CA PRO A 51 31.03 -4.56 -72.75
C PRO A 51 29.99 -4.67 -71.63
N GLU A 52 29.92 -3.59 -70.84
CA GLU A 52 28.72 -3.07 -70.17
C GLU A 52 27.94 -4.06 -69.29
N ASP A 53 28.50 -4.35 -68.11
CA ASP A 53 27.64 -4.53 -66.94
C ASP A 53 27.05 -3.16 -66.59
N GLU A 54 25.73 -3.01 -66.68
CA GLU A 54 25.01 -1.93 -66.02
C GLU A 54 25.27 -2.07 -64.50
N GLU A 55 26.35 -1.45 -64.03
CA GLU A 55 26.45 -0.98 -62.66
C GLU A 55 25.23 -0.09 -62.44
N LEU A 56 24.21 -0.64 -61.77
CA LEU A 56 23.26 0.17 -61.03
C LEU A 56 24.11 1.02 -60.08
N GLU A 57 24.42 2.26 -60.50
CA GLU A 57 24.85 3.32 -59.62
C GLU A 57 23.77 3.43 -58.53
N VAL A 58 23.97 2.74 -57.42
CA VAL A 58 23.39 3.13 -56.15
C VAL A 58 24.05 4.46 -55.88
N THR A 59 23.41 5.53 -56.35
CA THR A 59 23.73 6.88 -55.91
C THR A 59 23.57 6.87 -54.41
N GLU A 60 24.68 6.73 -53.67
CA GLU A 60 24.73 6.96 -52.24
C GLU A 60 24.43 8.44 -52.03
N THR A 61 23.15 8.79 -51.96
CA THR A 61 22.71 10.00 -51.29
C THR A 61 23.05 9.83 -49.81
N THR A 62 24.28 10.20 -49.45
CA THR A 62 24.82 10.27 -48.09
C THR A 62 24.23 11.47 -47.34
N THR A 63 22.91 11.50 -47.22
CA THR A 63 22.26 12.20 -46.12
C THR A 63 22.09 11.19 -45.01
N HIS A 64 23.00 11.21 -44.03
CA HIS A 64 22.86 10.43 -42.80
C HIS A 64 21.50 10.78 -42.18
N GLU A 65 20.55 9.83 -42.24
CA GLU A 65 19.23 9.95 -41.62
C GLU A 65 19.38 10.45 -40.18
N PRO A 66 18.68 11.51 -39.75
CA PRO A 66 18.83 12.04 -38.42
C PRO A 66 18.35 11.00 -37.39
N PHE A 67 19.12 10.83 -36.32
CA PHE A 67 18.84 9.85 -35.28
C PHE A 67 17.77 10.40 -34.32
N PRO A 68 16.75 9.61 -33.92
CA PRO A 68 15.71 10.09 -33.02
C PRO A 68 16.28 10.55 -31.68
N PHE A 69 15.67 11.54 -31.07
CA PHE A 69 16.05 11.99 -29.73
C PHE A 69 14.85 12.55 -28.96
N PHE A 70 14.90 12.46 -27.63
CA PHE A 70 13.89 13.08 -26.78
C PHE A 70 14.08 14.60 -26.78
N ALA A 71 12.97 15.35 -26.91
CA ALA A 71 13.01 16.80 -26.79
C ALA A 71 13.33 17.25 -25.35
N ASP A 72 13.00 16.42 -24.37
CA ASP A 72 13.32 16.64 -22.96
C ASP A 72 14.81 16.38 -22.69
N PRO A 73 15.53 17.29 -22.01
CA PRO A 73 16.98 17.16 -21.78
C PRO A 73 17.32 16.09 -20.73
N PHE A 74 16.32 15.56 -20.04
CA PHE A 74 16.48 14.57 -18.98
C PHE A 74 15.98 13.21 -19.43
N THR A 75 16.68 12.15 -19.05
CA THR A 75 16.25 10.75 -19.28
C THR A 75 15.23 10.27 -18.24
N THR A 76 14.96 11.08 -17.21
CA THR A 76 14.05 10.76 -16.12
C THR A 76 13.20 11.97 -15.76
N LEU A 77 11.88 11.80 -15.63
CA LEU A 77 10.90 12.84 -15.29
C LEU A 77 10.06 12.42 -14.09
N ASN A 78 9.71 13.36 -13.21
CA ASN A 78 8.81 13.12 -12.09
C ASN A 78 7.52 13.89 -12.31
N ILE A 79 6.39 13.19 -12.35
CA ILE A 79 5.06 13.76 -12.55
C ILE A 79 4.22 13.41 -11.34
N SER A 80 3.51 14.38 -10.78
CA SER A 80 2.57 14.16 -9.70
C SER A 80 1.15 14.47 -10.16
N THR A 81 0.20 13.66 -9.71
CA THR A 81 -1.22 13.87 -10.00
C THR A 81 -2.06 13.53 -8.77
N GLN A 82 -3.26 14.07 -8.68
CA GLN A 82 -4.19 13.74 -7.61
C GLN A 82 -4.86 12.39 -7.85
N LEU A 83 -5.27 11.71 -6.77
CA LEU A 83 -6.15 10.55 -6.87
C LEU A 83 -7.42 10.87 -7.68
N SER A 84 -7.85 9.92 -8.52
CA SER A 84 -9.03 10.00 -9.38
C SER A 84 -8.99 11.07 -10.48
N SER A 85 -7.91 11.85 -10.63
CA SER A 85 -7.76 12.74 -11.77
C SER A 85 -7.17 12.01 -12.98
N SER A 86 -7.38 12.57 -14.17
CA SER A 86 -6.70 12.12 -15.38
C SER A 86 -5.31 12.75 -15.47
N VAL A 87 -4.30 11.98 -15.86
CA VAL A 87 -2.92 12.45 -16.04
C VAL A 87 -2.40 12.11 -17.43
N TYR A 88 -1.60 13.01 -18.00
CA TYR A 88 -0.90 12.81 -19.26
C TYR A 88 0.60 12.68 -18.98
N LEU A 89 1.19 11.57 -19.40
CA LEU A 89 2.64 11.39 -19.42
C LEU A 89 3.12 11.75 -20.82
N HIS A 90 3.89 12.82 -20.93
CA HIS A 90 4.38 13.33 -22.21
C HIS A 90 5.63 12.57 -22.65
N CYS A 91 5.76 12.35 -23.96
CA CYS A 91 6.97 11.79 -24.55
C CYS A 91 7.17 12.40 -25.93
N ARG A 92 8.00 13.44 -25.98
CA ARG A 92 8.29 14.20 -27.20
C ARG A 92 9.52 13.66 -27.89
N VAL A 93 9.36 13.15 -29.11
CA VAL A 93 10.43 12.48 -29.87
C VAL A 93 10.63 13.18 -31.21
N ASN A 94 11.78 13.81 -31.39
CA ASN A 94 12.18 14.38 -32.68
C ASN A 94 12.81 13.32 -33.57
N ASP A 95 12.78 13.56 -34.89
CA ASP A 95 13.43 12.72 -35.90
C ASP A 95 13.09 11.23 -35.76
N LEU A 96 11.81 10.92 -35.54
CA LEU A 96 11.35 9.55 -35.31
C LEU A 96 11.64 8.61 -36.50
N GLN A 97 11.77 9.12 -37.72
CA GLN A 97 12.23 8.41 -38.92
C GLN A 97 11.72 6.96 -39.07
N GLY A 98 10.39 6.81 -39.10
CA GLY A 98 9.73 5.50 -39.25
C GLY A 98 9.91 4.53 -38.07
N LYS A 99 10.58 4.94 -36.98
CA LYS A 99 10.61 4.21 -35.72
C LYS A 99 9.28 4.34 -35.01
N THR A 100 9.08 3.50 -34.01
CA THR A 100 7.84 3.44 -33.24
C THR A 100 8.12 3.81 -31.79
N VAL A 101 7.21 4.59 -31.21
CA VAL A 101 7.17 4.89 -29.77
C VAL A 101 6.27 3.87 -29.08
N SER A 102 6.69 3.40 -27.92
CA SER A 102 5.92 2.47 -27.09
C SER A 102 5.93 2.93 -25.64
N TRP A 103 4.78 2.82 -24.98
CA TRP A 103 4.70 3.00 -23.53
C TRP A 103 4.69 1.66 -22.84
N MET A 104 5.53 1.54 -21.83
CA MET A 104 5.66 0.36 -21.00
C MET A 104 5.54 0.74 -19.53
N ARG A 105 5.03 -0.18 -18.73
CA ARG A 105 4.96 -0.04 -17.28
C ARG A 105 5.88 -1.07 -16.63
N ARG A 106 6.78 -0.60 -15.77
CA ARG A 106 7.67 -1.45 -15.01
C ARG A 106 7.09 -1.69 -13.61
N ARG A 107 6.95 -2.97 -13.23
CA ARG A 107 6.49 -3.37 -11.90
C ARG A 107 7.47 -4.41 -11.34
N GLY A 108 8.39 -3.96 -10.48
CA GLY A 108 9.50 -4.82 -10.05
C GLY A 108 10.37 -5.19 -11.24
N GLU A 109 10.49 -6.49 -11.54
CA GLU A 109 11.23 -7.02 -12.70
C GLU A 109 10.34 -7.19 -13.94
N ASP A 110 9.01 -7.10 -13.79
CA ASP A 110 8.08 -7.28 -14.90
C ASP A 110 7.94 -5.99 -15.72
N LEU A 111 8.12 -6.12 -17.04
CA LEU A 111 7.86 -5.05 -18.01
C LEU A 111 6.61 -5.37 -18.81
N THR A 112 5.61 -4.52 -18.72
CA THR A 112 4.31 -4.72 -19.37
C THR A 112 4.09 -3.66 -20.44
N LEU A 113 3.76 -4.09 -21.66
CA LEU A 113 3.43 -3.20 -22.76
C LEU A 113 2.07 -2.54 -22.50
N ILE A 114 2.02 -1.22 -22.59
CA ILE A 114 0.78 -0.44 -22.49
C ILE A 114 0.31 -0.05 -23.89
N THR A 115 1.20 0.57 -24.67
CA THR A 115 0.90 1.03 -26.04
C THR A 115 2.08 0.75 -26.96
N PHE A 116 1.77 0.57 -28.24
CA PHE A 116 2.78 0.43 -29.30
C PHE A 116 2.31 1.21 -30.53
N GLY A 117 3.08 2.23 -30.92
CA GLY A 117 2.63 3.23 -31.87
C GLY A 117 1.36 3.89 -31.36
N GLN A 118 0.35 4.02 -32.21
CA GLN A 118 -0.95 4.62 -31.89
C GLN A 118 -1.94 3.67 -31.22
N HIS A 119 -1.56 2.41 -30.98
CA HIS A 119 -2.46 1.38 -30.48
C HIS A 119 -2.21 1.07 -29.01
N THR A 120 -3.29 0.91 -28.25
CA THR A 120 -3.24 0.48 -26.84
C THR A 120 -3.38 -1.04 -26.77
N TYR A 121 -2.44 -1.68 -26.08
CA TYR A 121 -2.36 -3.14 -25.88
C TYR A 121 -2.72 -3.57 -24.46
N SER A 122 -2.69 -2.65 -23.50
CA SER A 122 -3.06 -2.96 -22.12
C SER A 122 -4.51 -3.43 -22.01
N GLY A 123 -4.77 -4.37 -21.10
CA GLY A 123 -6.13 -4.78 -20.74
C GLY A 123 -6.86 -3.77 -19.83
N ASP A 124 -6.14 -2.78 -19.30
CA ASP A 124 -6.75 -1.70 -18.51
C ASP A 124 -7.30 -0.61 -19.44
N SER A 125 -8.63 -0.47 -19.46
CA SER A 125 -9.35 0.47 -20.34
C SER A 125 -9.11 1.95 -20.01
N ARG A 126 -8.47 2.25 -18.88
CA ARG A 126 -8.15 3.63 -18.47
C ARG A 126 -6.92 4.19 -19.19
N TYR A 127 -6.10 3.31 -19.76
CA TYR A 127 -4.95 3.70 -20.56
C TYR A 127 -5.38 3.99 -21.99
N SER A 128 -4.92 5.11 -22.53
CA SER A 128 -5.05 5.43 -23.95
C SER A 128 -3.85 6.24 -24.40
N LEU A 129 -3.51 6.13 -25.68
CA LEU A 129 -2.51 6.99 -26.29
C LEU A 129 -3.19 8.16 -27.01
N GLU A 130 -2.69 9.37 -26.75
CA GLU A 130 -3.04 10.57 -27.48
C GLU A 130 -1.79 11.16 -28.13
N PHE A 131 -1.71 11.08 -29.47
CA PHE A 131 -0.66 11.75 -30.21
C PHE A 131 -1.04 13.22 -30.42
N GLU A 132 -0.18 14.13 -29.99
CA GLU A 132 -0.30 15.56 -30.22
C GLU A 132 0.81 16.02 -31.17
N GLU A 133 0.39 16.61 -32.30
CA GLU A 133 1.32 17.12 -33.30
C GLU A 133 2.18 18.24 -32.71
N PRO A 134 3.47 18.33 -33.09
CA PRO A 134 4.11 17.58 -34.16
C PRO A 134 4.75 16.24 -33.73
N ASN A 135 4.96 16.00 -32.44
CA ASN A 135 5.89 14.95 -31.99
C ASN A 135 5.66 14.43 -30.57
N ASP A 136 4.51 14.69 -29.94
CA ASP A 136 4.24 14.29 -28.55
C ASP A 136 3.35 13.06 -28.45
N TRP A 137 3.88 12.00 -27.86
CA TRP A 137 3.22 10.70 -27.68
C TRP A 137 2.72 10.59 -26.23
N LYS A 138 1.55 11.16 -25.96
CA LYS A 138 1.03 11.25 -24.58
C LYS A 138 0.36 9.94 -24.17
N LEU A 139 0.78 9.37 -23.06
CA LEU A 139 0.02 8.33 -22.38
C LEU A 139 -0.99 8.99 -21.43
N LEU A 140 -2.28 8.84 -21.73
CA LEU A 140 -3.36 9.22 -20.84
C LEU A 140 -3.68 8.06 -19.89
N ILE A 141 -3.74 8.37 -18.59
CA ILE A 141 -4.23 7.49 -17.54
C ILE A 141 -5.46 8.16 -16.92
N GLN A 142 -6.64 7.62 -17.19
CA GLN A 142 -7.89 8.11 -16.61
C GLN A 142 -8.10 7.58 -15.19
N PHE A 143 -8.71 8.39 -14.33
CA PHE A 143 -9.04 8.03 -12.94
C PHE A 143 -7.85 7.39 -12.22
N ALA A 144 -6.75 8.14 -12.10
CA ALA A 144 -5.50 7.63 -11.55
C ALA A 144 -5.70 7.10 -10.12
N ASN A 145 -5.22 5.88 -9.87
CA ASN A 145 -5.34 5.21 -8.58
C ASN A 145 -3.97 5.16 -7.88
N GLU A 146 -3.94 4.99 -6.56
CA GLU A 146 -2.69 4.81 -5.80
C GLU A 146 -1.81 3.69 -6.37
N ARG A 147 -2.45 2.63 -6.89
CA ARG A 147 -1.76 1.50 -7.51
C ARG A 147 -1.05 1.86 -8.81
N ASP A 148 -1.36 2.98 -9.43
CA ASP A 148 -0.72 3.46 -10.67
C ASP A 148 0.61 4.17 -10.42
N GLU A 149 0.91 4.49 -9.17
CA GLU A 149 2.20 5.05 -8.75
C GLU A 149 3.37 4.16 -9.19
N GLY A 150 4.43 4.78 -9.70
CA GLY A 150 5.66 4.11 -10.07
C GLY A 150 6.21 4.48 -11.45
N PRO A 151 7.19 3.71 -11.94
CA PRO A 151 7.91 4.00 -13.18
C PRO A 151 7.17 3.53 -14.44
N TYR A 152 7.06 4.45 -15.39
CA TYR A 152 6.64 4.24 -16.77
C TYR A 152 7.82 4.53 -17.71
N GLU A 153 7.81 3.91 -18.87
CA GLU A 153 8.87 4.06 -19.87
C GLU A 153 8.26 4.40 -21.21
N CYS A 154 8.74 5.49 -21.79
CA CYS A 154 8.58 5.74 -23.19
C CYS A 154 9.82 5.21 -23.92
N GLN A 155 9.63 4.19 -24.75
CA GLN A 155 10.71 3.53 -25.49
C GLN A 155 10.55 3.77 -27.00
N VAL A 156 11.63 4.20 -27.64
CA VAL A 156 11.73 4.32 -29.10
C VAL A 156 12.43 3.09 -29.66
N SER A 157 11.90 2.52 -30.75
CA SER A 157 12.41 1.31 -31.41
C SER A 157 13.71 1.51 -32.22
N SER A 158 14.55 2.47 -31.82
CA SER A 158 15.88 2.69 -32.40
C SER A 158 16.85 1.57 -32.00
N HIS A 159 18.01 1.52 -32.66
CA HIS A 159 19.10 0.64 -32.28
C HIS A 159 20.36 1.48 -31.97
N PRO A 160 20.79 1.58 -30.70
CA PRO A 160 20.16 1.00 -29.50
C PRO A 160 18.81 1.68 -29.14
N PRO A 161 17.93 1.03 -28.36
CA PRO A 161 16.66 1.63 -27.95
C PRO A 161 16.87 2.86 -27.07
N LEU A 162 16.11 3.92 -27.35
CA LEU A 162 16.06 5.09 -26.48
C LEU A 162 14.94 4.93 -25.46
N VAL A 163 15.20 5.27 -24.21
CA VAL A 163 14.26 5.12 -23.11
C VAL A 163 14.19 6.41 -22.30
N LEU A 164 12.98 6.93 -22.13
CA LEU A 164 12.65 8.01 -21.22
C LEU A 164 11.84 7.43 -20.06
N LEU A 165 12.36 7.56 -18.84
CA LEU A 165 11.70 7.08 -17.62
C LEU A 165 10.80 8.19 -17.05
N VAL A 166 9.55 7.87 -16.77
CA VAL A 166 8.61 8.79 -16.12
C VAL A 166 8.13 8.17 -14.82
N TYR A 167 8.45 8.78 -13.69
CA TYR A 167 7.95 8.36 -12.39
C TYR A 167 6.67 9.12 -12.06
N LEU A 168 5.56 8.39 -11.97
CA LEU A 168 4.27 8.95 -11.58
C LEU A 168 4.07 8.81 -10.07
N THR A 169 3.85 9.92 -9.37
CA THR A 169 3.47 9.95 -7.95
C THR A 169 2.00 10.32 -7.79
N ILE A 170 1.27 9.56 -6.98
CA ILE A 170 -0.15 9.83 -6.72
C ILE A 170 -0.29 10.56 -5.39
N ILE A 171 -0.76 11.81 -5.46
CA ILE A 171 -0.99 12.66 -4.31
C ILE A 171 -2.37 12.34 -3.73
N VAL A 172 -2.36 11.71 -2.56
CA VAL A 172 -3.55 11.47 -1.72
C VAL A 172 -3.48 12.40 -0.51
N PRO A 173 -4.41 13.35 -0.38
CA PRO A 173 -4.40 14.28 0.75
C PRO A 173 -4.79 13.54 2.03
N HIS A 174 -3.99 13.75 3.08
CA HIS A 174 -4.22 13.12 4.38
C HIS A 174 -4.74 14.16 5.36
N VAL A 175 -5.88 13.89 5.99
CA VAL A 175 -6.55 14.78 6.93
C VAL A 175 -6.51 14.14 8.31
N GLU A 176 -5.98 14.87 9.29
CA GLU A 176 -5.95 14.46 10.69
C GLU A 176 -6.60 15.53 11.57
N ILE A 177 -7.37 15.10 12.56
CA ILE A 177 -7.91 15.98 13.59
C ILE A 177 -7.17 15.71 14.91
N LEU A 178 -6.46 16.72 15.38
CA LEU A 178 -5.69 16.70 16.61
C LEU A 178 -6.46 17.41 17.74
N ASP A 179 -6.25 16.97 18.98
CA ASP A 179 -6.68 17.72 20.16
C ASP A 179 -5.61 18.70 20.64
N GLU A 180 -5.87 19.38 21.77
CA GLU A 180 -4.95 20.28 22.48
C GLU A 180 -3.56 19.66 22.77
N ARG A 181 -3.46 18.32 22.83
CA ARG A 181 -2.23 17.58 23.12
C ARG A 181 -1.54 17.08 21.85
N GLY A 182 -2.09 17.37 20.68
CA GLY A 182 -1.58 16.87 19.40
C GLY A 182 -1.92 15.39 19.14
N SER A 183 -2.86 14.80 19.87
CA SER A 183 -3.26 13.40 19.67
C SER A 183 -4.29 13.28 18.55
N ALA A 184 -4.15 12.28 17.67
CA ALA A 184 -5.03 12.01 16.53
C ALA A 184 -6.08 10.89 16.79
N THR A 185 -6.53 10.70 18.04
CA THR A 185 -7.53 9.64 18.34
C THR A 185 -8.91 9.96 17.75
N PRO A 186 -9.65 8.95 17.26
CA PRO A 186 -10.98 9.13 16.66
C PRO A 186 -12.05 9.58 17.67
N GLU A 187 -11.80 9.33 18.96
CA GLU A 187 -12.65 9.78 20.07
C GLU A 187 -11.88 10.72 20.99
N LYS A 188 -12.56 11.79 21.42
CA LYS A 188 -12.03 12.81 22.33
C LYS A 188 -13.00 13.05 23.47
N TYR A 189 -12.47 13.34 24.65
CA TYR A 189 -13.26 13.45 25.88
C TYR A 189 -12.99 14.81 26.54
N TYR A 190 -14.05 15.58 26.77
CA TYR A 190 -14.02 16.89 27.40
C TYR A 190 -15.02 16.95 28.56
N LYS A 191 -14.85 17.92 29.45
CA LYS A 191 -15.78 18.14 30.56
C LYS A 191 -16.82 19.18 30.17
N ALA A 192 -18.03 19.07 30.70
CA ALA A 192 -19.02 20.14 30.60
C ALA A 192 -18.43 21.43 31.21
N GLY A 193 -18.56 22.55 30.50
CA GLY A 193 -17.94 23.82 30.87
C GLY A 193 -16.47 24.01 30.45
N SER A 194 -15.80 23.02 29.85
CA SER A 194 -14.47 23.20 29.27
C SER A 194 -14.52 23.69 27.81
N THR A 195 -13.40 24.20 27.31
CA THR A 195 -13.24 24.57 25.90
C THR A 195 -12.78 23.34 25.11
N ILE A 196 -13.46 23.02 24.02
CA ILE A 196 -12.99 22.06 23.01
C ILE A 196 -12.00 22.79 22.11
N GLU A 197 -10.79 22.23 21.97
CA GLU A 197 -9.80 22.65 20.99
C GLU A 197 -9.50 21.48 20.06
N LEU A 198 -9.86 21.63 18.79
CA LEU A 198 -9.58 20.68 17.73
C LEU A 198 -8.81 21.38 16.62
N GLN A 199 -7.74 20.77 16.16
CA GLN A 199 -6.88 21.29 15.10
C GLN A 199 -6.89 20.33 13.93
N CYS A 200 -7.30 20.80 12.75
CA CYS A 200 -7.25 20.01 11.54
C CYS A 200 -5.95 20.28 10.79
N VAL A 201 -5.19 19.21 10.60
CA VAL A 201 -3.92 19.19 9.89
C VAL A 201 -4.12 18.42 8.60
N ILE A 202 -3.79 19.07 7.48
CA ILE A 202 -3.94 18.48 6.16
C ILE A 202 -2.57 18.48 5.50
N SER A 203 -2.15 17.32 5.03
CA SER A 203 -0.90 17.15 4.29
C SER A 203 -1.18 16.68 2.86
N LYS A 204 -0.19 16.84 1.97
CA LYS A 204 -0.28 16.43 0.55
C LYS A 204 -1.46 17.10 -0.18
N ILE A 205 -1.60 18.43 -0.01
CA ILE A 205 -2.68 19.20 -0.63
C ILE A 205 -2.47 19.24 -2.15
N PRO A 206 -3.47 18.87 -2.97
CA PRO A 206 -3.28 18.71 -4.41
C PRO A 206 -3.32 20.03 -5.17
N HIS A 207 -4.08 21.02 -4.66
CA HIS A 207 -4.16 22.37 -5.23
C HIS A 207 -4.15 23.42 -4.12
N PRO A 208 -3.30 24.45 -4.21
CA PRO A 208 -3.15 25.47 -3.16
C PRO A 208 -4.39 26.34 -2.94
N SER A 209 -5.36 26.32 -3.87
CA SER A 209 -6.64 27.04 -3.78
C SER A 209 -7.71 26.33 -2.94
N SER A 210 -7.43 25.13 -2.43
CA SER A 210 -8.39 24.37 -1.62
C SER A 210 -8.57 25.02 -0.25
N TYR A 211 -9.83 25.24 0.16
CA TYR A 211 -10.14 25.85 1.46
C TYR A 211 -10.57 24.78 2.48
N ILE A 212 -10.18 24.98 3.74
CA ILE A 212 -10.49 24.07 4.83
C ILE A 212 -11.75 24.56 5.55
N THR A 213 -12.74 23.69 5.68
CA THR A 213 -13.99 23.97 6.40
C THR A 213 -14.23 22.98 7.51
N TRP A 214 -14.98 23.43 8.52
CA TRP A 214 -15.40 22.60 9.63
C TRP A 214 -16.91 22.46 9.67
N ARG A 215 -17.37 21.27 10.02
CA ARG A 215 -18.78 20.93 10.15
C ARG A 215 -19.03 20.26 11.50
N HIS A 216 -20.10 20.68 12.17
CA HIS A 216 -20.58 20.11 13.42
C HIS A 216 -21.96 19.48 13.18
N GLY A 217 -22.02 18.15 13.16
CA GLY A 217 -23.20 17.42 12.68
C GLY A 217 -23.60 17.88 11.27
N PRO A 218 -24.81 18.39 11.04
CA PRO A 218 -25.24 18.90 9.72
C PRO A 218 -24.87 20.36 9.46
N ARG A 219 -24.28 21.09 10.43
CA ARG A 219 -24.09 22.54 10.34
C ARG A 219 -22.63 22.89 10.05
N LEU A 220 -22.40 23.72 9.02
CA LEU A 220 -21.10 24.36 8.80
C LEU A 220 -20.79 25.32 9.96
N LEU A 221 -19.57 25.24 10.48
CA LEU A 221 -19.07 26.16 11.49
C LEU A 221 -18.56 27.43 10.81
N ASN A 222 -18.94 28.58 11.35
CA ASN A 222 -18.49 29.88 10.85
C ASN A 222 -17.15 30.28 11.51
N TYR A 223 -16.38 31.17 10.88
CA TYR A 223 -15.12 31.73 11.40
C TYR A 223 -15.32 32.73 12.55
N ASP A 224 -16.57 33.00 12.94
CA ASP A 224 -16.90 33.96 14.00
C ASP A 224 -16.42 33.46 15.38
N THR A 225 -15.36 34.10 15.89
CA THR A 225 -14.68 33.78 17.15
C THR A 225 -15.52 34.05 18.40
N SER A 226 -16.65 34.77 18.31
CA SER A 226 -17.45 35.18 19.48
C SER A 226 -18.17 34.05 20.22
N ARG A 227 -18.43 32.92 19.56
CA ARG A 227 -19.10 31.73 20.14
C ARG A 227 -18.31 30.43 19.94
N GLY A 228 -17.01 30.57 19.69
CA GLY A 228 -16.16 29.46 19.33
C GLY A 228 -16.01 29.27 17.82
N GLY A 229 -15.33 30.24 17.21
CA GLY A 229 -15.04 30.25 15.78
C GLY A 229 -13.73 29.58 15.42
N ILE A 230 -13.55 29.40 14.11
CA ILE A 230 -12.34 28.85 13.50
C ILE A 230 -11.24 29.92 13.50
N ARG A 231 -10.05 29.64 14.06
CA ARG A 231 -8.84 30.46 13.84
C ARG A 231 -7.96 29.79 12.78
N THR A 232 -7.61 30.55 11.74
CA THR A 232 -6.78 30.07 10.63
C THR A 232 -5.36 30.60 10.80
N CYS A 233 -4.40 29.73 11.12
CA CYS A 233 -2.98 30.02 11.02
C CYS A 233 -2.27 28.75 10.54
N SER A 234 -2.27 28.49 9.23
CA SER A 234 -1.73 27.28 8.56
C SER A 234 -2.33 25.91 8.99
N LYS A 235 -3.09 25.91 10.09
CA LYS A 235 -3.81 24.85 10.78
C LYS A 235 -5.17 25.45 11.10
N SER A 236 -6.27 24.78 10.73
CA SER A 236 -7.60 25.29 11.08
C SER A 236 -7.99 24.76 12.44
N ALA A 237 -8.18 25.65 13.41
CA ALA A 237 -8.50 25.28 14.79
C ALA A 237 -9.92 25.71 15.17
N VAL A 238 -10.72 24.79 15.67
CA VAL A 238 -12.07 25.06 16.23
C VAL A 238 -11.95 25.14 17.75
N TYR A 239 -12.41 26.25 18.29
CA TYR A 239 -12.60 26.44 19.73
C TYR A 239 -14.09 26.43 20.01
N ARG A 240 -14.63 25.69 20.99
CA ARG A 240 -16.04 25.85 21.41
C ARG A 240 -16.22 25.59 22.90
N GLN A 241 -17.00 26.44 23.57
CA GLN A 241 -17.38 26.24 24.97
C GLN A 241 -18.42 25.13 25.11
N CYS A 242 -18.14 24.09 25.90
CA CYS A 242 -19.07 23.01 26.19
C CYS A 242 -20.21 23.47 27.11
N GLN A 243 -21.43 23.58 26.60
CA GLN A 243 -22.60 23.95 27.41
C GLN A 243 -23.50 22.75 27.79
N SER A 244 -23.47 21.64 27.05
CA SER A 244 -24.31 20.46 27.34
C SER A 244 -23.52 19.16 27.28
N PRO A 245 -23.72 18.23 28.24
CA PRO A 245 -23.20 16.87 28.15
C PRO A 245 -23.80 16.14 26.95
N GLY A 246 -23.01 15.29 26.29
CA GLY A 246 -23.44 14.57 25.09
C GLY A 246 -22.27 14.12 24.22
N TYR A 247 -22.57 13.52 23.07
CA TYR A 247 -21.56 13.19 22.07
C TYR A 247 -21.84 13.95 20.78
N TRP A 248 -20.78 14.43 20.13
CA TRP A 248 -20.87 15.31 18.96
C TRP A 248 -19.83 14.96 17.92
N ASN A 249 -20.22 14.99 16.64
CA ASN A 249 -19.31 14.70 15.53
C ASN A 249 -18.80 16.01 14.91
N TYR A 250 -17.49 16.17 14.90
CA TYR A 250 -16.80 17.27 14.25
C TYR A 250 -16.09 16.74 13.01
N THR A 251 -16.46 17.26 11.84
CA THR A 251 -15.85 16.89 10.57
C THR A 251 -15.00 18.06 10.07
N CYS A 252 -13.74 17.80 9.77
CA CYS A 252 -12.89 18.70 8.98
C CYS A 252 -12.95 18.29 7.51
N MET A 253 -13.03 19.26 6.60
CA MET A 253 -13.20 19.02 5.16
C MET A 253 -12.23 19.89 4.36
N LEU A 254 -11.55 19.29 3.39
CA LEU A 254 -10.77 19.99 2.36
C LEU A 254 -11.56 19.96 1.04
N GLY A 255 -12.11 21.10 0.64
CA GLY A 255 -13.09 21.13 -0.44
C GLY A 255 -14.33 20.30 -0.10
N ASN A 256 -14.78 19.45 -1.03
CA ASN A 256 -16.02 18.67 -0.89
C ASN A 256 -15.83 17.15 -0.80
N GLU A 257 -14.66 16.62 -1.14
CA GLU A 257 -14.45 15.17 -1.29
C GLU A 257 -13.61 14.56 -0.16
N ILE A 258 -12.77 15.36 0.48
CA ILE A 258 -11.79 14.87 1.45
C ILE A 258 -12.20 15.34 2.84
N THR A 259 -12.57 14.39 3.70
CA THR A 259 -13.13 14.71 5.02
C THR A 259 -12.66 13.74 6.08
N GLU A 260 -12.42 14.22 7.28
CA GLU A 260 -12.13 13.41 8.47
C GLU A 260 -13.09 13.79 9.60
N THR A 261 -13.56 12.82 10.39
CA THR A 261 -14.51 13.08 11.48
C THR A 261 -14.01 12.55 12.80
N VAL A 262 -14.07 13.38 13.84
CA VAL A 262 -13.77 13.02 15.23
C VAL A 262 -15.05 13.06 16.06
N VAL A 263 -15.19 12.09 16.96
CA VAL A 263 -16.29 12.03 17.94
C VAL A 263 -15.84 12.65 19.25
N VAL A 264 -16.59 13.63 19.72
CA VAL A 264 -16.32 14.38 20.94
C VAL A 264 -17.36 14.04 21.99
N HIS A 265 -16.92 13.45 23.10
CA HIS A 265 -17.73 13.14 24.27
C HIS A 265 -17.56 14.22 25.33
N VAL A 266 -18.66 14.86 25.72
CA VAL A 266 -18.70 15.85 26.80
C VAL A 266 -19.31 15.19 28.02
N LEU A 267 -18.49 14.99 29.05
CA LEU A 267 -18.86 14.34 30.30
C LEU A 267 -19.33 15.39 31.31
N ASN A 268 -20.34 15.04 32.13
CA ASN A 268 -20.73 15.91 33.24
C ASN A 268 -19.62 15.90 34.32
N GLY A 269 -19.32 17.05 34.90
CA GLY A 269 -18.21 17.22 35.84
C GLY A 269 -18.43 16.64 37.24
N GLU A 270 -19.42 15.77 37.43
CA GLU A 270 -19.65 15.13 38.73
C GLU A 270 -18.74 13.90 38.87
N GLU A 271 -18.13 13.77 40.06
CA GLU A 271 -17.05 12.84 40.39
C GLU A 271 -17.23 11.44 39.77
N PRO A 272 -16.16 10.80 39.26
CA PRO A 272 -16.28 9.45 38.75
C PRO A 272 -16.80 8.55 39.88
N ALA A 273 -17.93 7.87 39.63
CA ALA A 273 -18.60 6.93 40.53
C ALA A 273 -17.76 5.66 40.87
N ALA A 274 -16.44 5.76 40.74
CA ALA A 274 -15.45 4.77 41.15
C ALA A 274 -14.73 5.17 42.46
N MET A 275 -15.23 6.13 43.24
CA MET A 275 -14.94 6.17 44.67
C MET A 275 -15.96 5.30 45.42
N GLN A 276 -15.71 3.99 45.43
CA GLN A 276 -16.45 3.09 46.30
C GLN A 276 -16.38 3.61 47.75
N HIS A 277 -17.55 3.75 48.36
CA HIS A 277 -17.74 4.21 49.72
C HIS A 277 -16.83 3.48 50.72
N ALA A 278 -15.96 4.24 51.38
CA ALA A 278 -15.45 3.90 52.71
C ALA A 278 -15.83 5.00 53.72
N ASN A 279 -17.07 5.51 53.64
CA ASN A 279 -17.65 6.19 54.79
C ASN A 279 -18.17 5.11 55.74
N GLY A 280 -17.29 4.67 56.64
CA GLY A 280 -17.68 4.02 57.88
C GLY A 280 -18.68 4.93 58.60
N CYS A 281 -19.95 4.56 58.55
CA CYS A 281 -20.99 5.24 59.29
C CYS A 281 -20.65 5.10 60.78
N ARG A 282 -20.15 6.19 61.40
CA ARG A 282 -20.22 6.36 62.86
C ARG A 282 -21.70 6.52 63.23
N GLN A 283 -22.39 5.40 63.35
CA GLN A 283 -23.63 5.38 64.12
C GLN A 283 -23.27 5.67 65.57
N LYS A 284 -23.78 6.79 66.11
CA LYS A 284 -23.87 6.97 67.55
C LYS A 284 -24.80 5.85 68.06
N ALA A 285 -24.20 4.78 68.56
CA ALA A 285 -24.92 3.73 69.26
C ALA A 285 -25.56 4.35 70.50
N ASN A 286 -26.88 4.53 70.47
CA ASN A 286 -27.66 4.88 71.64
C ASN A 286 -27.63 3.67 72.59
N SER A 287 -26.83 3.79 73.65
CA SER A 287 -26.48 2.74 74.62
C SER A 287 -27.61 2.40 75.61
N SER A 288 -28.83 2.10 75.13
CA SER A 288 -29.93 1.77 76.06
C SER A 288 -30.90 0.67 75.64
N THR A 289 -30.83 0.15 74.41
CA THR A 289 -31.79 -0.90 73.96
C THR A 289 -31.19 -2.31 73.87
N MET A 290 -29.88 -2.48 74.04
CA MET A 290 -29.21 -3.80 74.02
C MET A 290 -29.21 -4.54 75.38
N VAL A 291 -29.54 -3.88 76.50
CA VAL A 291 -29.51 -4.50 77.84
C VAL A 291 -30.80 -5.28 78.17
N VAL A 292 -31.94 -4.94 77.53
CA VAL A 292 -33.24 -5.55 77.85
C VAL A 292 -33.45 -6.90 77.15
N LEU A 293 -32.80 -7.15 76.00
CA LEU A 293 -32.92 -8.42 75.28
C LEU A 293 -31.94 -9.51 75.76
N PHE A 294 -30.93 -9.16 76.55
CA PHE A 294 -29.99 -10.13 77.14
C PHE A 294 -30.45 -10.69 78.50
N LEU A 295 -31.40 -10.04 79.18
CA LEU A 295 -31.96 -10.53 80.45
C LEU A 295 -33.18 -11.46 80.27
N MET A 296 -33.79 -11.50 79.09
CA MET A 296 -34.92 -12.40 78.80
C MET A 296 -34.49 -13.74 78.16
N SER A 297 -33.23 -13.90 77.77
CA SER A 297 -32.69 -15.18 77.25
C SER A 297 -32.00 -16.05 78.31
N VAL A 298 -31.75 -15.51 79.52
CA VAL A 298 -31.08 -16.25 80.62
C VAL A 298 -32.08 -16.94 81.58
N SER A 299 -33.39 -16.69 81.44
CA SER A 299 -34.44 -17.35 82.24
C SER A 299 -35.19 -18.49 81.52
N GLY A 300 -34.80 -18.84 80.29
CA GLY A 300 -35.56 -19.79 79.44
C GLY A 300 -34.90 -21.14 79.10
N ILE A 301 -33.65 -21.39 79.52
CA ILE A 301 -32.89 -22.61 79.12
C ILE A 301 -32.74 -23.61 80.30
N GLY A 302 -33.49 -23.44 81.37
CA GLY A 302 -33.56 -24.38 82.49
C GLY A 302 -34.73 -25.36 82.39
N ARG A 303 -34.79 -26.19 81.33
CA ARG A 303 -35.49 -27.51 81.33
C ARG A 303 -35.13 -28.29 80.06
N LEU A 304 -34.01 -28.98 80.19
CA LEU A 304 -33.53 -30.07 79.34
C LEU A 304 -34.45 -31.29 79.50
N LEU A 305 -34.63 -32.00 78.38
CA LEU A 305 -34.94 -33.43 78.25
C LEU A 305 -36.37 -33.88 78.57
N ASP A 306 -37.11 -34.27 77.53
CA ASP A 306 -37.51 -35.67 77.38
C ASP A 306 -38.23 -35.94 76.04
N LEU A 307 -37.90 -37.10 75.44
CA LEU A 307 -38.62 -37.84 74.39
C LEU A 307 -38.69 -37.16 73.00
N GLY A 308 -38.41 -37.79 71.87
CA GLY A 308 -38.25 -39.20 71.52
C GLY A 308 -38.50 -39.29 70.00
N SER A 309 -37.64 -40.03 69.31
CA SER A 309 -37.86 -40.78 68.05
C SER A 309 -38.95 -40.35 67.04
N GLY A 310 -38.56 -40.26 65.76
CA GLY A 310 -39.32 -40.86 64.67
C GLY A 310 -39.49 -40.04 63.38
N MET A 311 -38.99 -40.61 62.27
CA MET A 311 -39.52 -40.56 60.87
C MET A 311 -39.68 -39.17 60.22
N GLY A 312 -39.32 -38.87 58.97
CA GLY A 312 -39.01 -39.63 57.76
C GLY A 312 -39.44 -38.75 56.56
N TRP A 313 -38.81 -38.97 55.39
CA TRP A 313 -39.16 -38.44 54.04
C TRP A 313 -38.88 -36.94 53.77
N GLY A 314 -38.34 -36.50 52.64
CA GLY A 314 -37.89 -37.16 51.41
C GLY A 314 -37.78 -36.12 50.26
N TRP A 315 -36.87 -36.40 49.31
CA TRP A 315 -36.79 -35.91 47.90
C TRP A 315 -36.61 -34.39 47.67
N GLY A 316 -35.86 -33.87 46.70
CA GLY A 316 -35.09 -34.30 45.52
C GLY A 316 -34.44 -32.98 45.01
N TRP A 317 -33.29 -32.92 44.35
CA TRP A 317 -32.93 -33.14 42.94
C TRP A 317 -31.44 -32.66 42.93
N GLY A 318 -30.44 -33.26 42.29
CA GLY A 318 -30.35 -33.83 40.96
C GLY A 318 -29.28 -33.06 40.18
N TRP A 319 -28.10 -33.70 39.97
CA TRP A 319 -27.09 -33.55 38.90
C TRP A 319 -26.59 -32.13 38.51
N GLY A 320 -25.31 -31.85 38.24
CA GLY A 320 -24.13 -32.66 38.04
C GLY A 320 -22.98 -31.79 37.46
N TRP A 321 -21.75 -32.24 37.76
CA TRP A 321 -20.50 -32.15 36.98
C TRP A 321 -20.03 -30.84 36.33
N GLY A 322 -18.77 -30.48 36.63
CA GLY A 322 -17.98 -29.58 35.80
C GLY A 322 -16.65 -29.14 36.41
N TRP A 323 -15.75 -30.07 36.72
CA TRP A 323 -14.33 -29.74 36.99
C TRP A 323 -13.58 -29.65 35.66
N VAL A 324 -12.88 -28.54 35.41
CA VAL A 324 -11.64 -28.54 34.63
C VAL A 324 -10.64 -27.58 35.27
N TRP A 325 -9.53 -28.17 35.71
CA TRP A 325 -8.29 -27.54 36.17
C TRP A 325 -7.48 -27.00 34.99
N GLY A 326 -6.65 -25.99 35.27
CA GLY A 326 -5.61 -25.52 34.35
C GLY A 326 -4.64 -24.57 35.05
N MET A 327 -3.90 -25.11 36.02
CA MET A 327 -2.86 -24.40 36.78
C MET A 327 -1.56 -24.40 35.97
N GLY A 328 -1.03 -23.22 35.66
CA GLY A 328 0.30 -23.02 35.12
C GLY A 328 1.37 -23.15 36.22
N ARG A 329 2.51 -23.73 35.84
CA ARG A 329 3.80 -23.55 36.48
C ARG A 329 4.87 -23.52 35.40
#